data_AF-A0AAU6Z8Z3-F1
#
_entry.id   AF-A0AAU6Z8Z3-F1
#
_cell.length_a   1.000
_cell.length_b   1.000
_cell.length_c   1.000
_cell.angle_alpha   90.00
_cell.angle_beta   90.00
_cell.angle_gamma   90.00
#
_symmetry.space_group_name_H-M   'P 1'
#
loop_
_entity.id
_entity.type
_entity.pdbx_description
1 polymer ?
#
loop_
_entity_poly.entity_id
_entity_poly.type
_entity_poly.pdbx_seq_one_letter_code
_entity_poly.pdbx_strand_id
1 'polypeptide(L)' 'MENELHQEFHLTYFDAECGRVRTEIFDAAAEAEYFAGRCITDEHGWVTIDALAVQQDQLAA' A
#
# COMPACT_ATOMS: atom_id res chain seq x y z
N MET A 1 -8.12 -27.47 1.95
CA MET A 1 -7.69 -26.19 2.53
C MET A 1 -7.73 -25.21 1.38
N GLU A 2 -8.79 -24.42 1.30
CA GLU A 2 -8.82 -23.30 0.35
C GLU A 2 -7.84 -22.27 0.91
N ASN A 3 -6.76 -21.98 0.19
CA ASN A 3 -5.94 -20.81 0.51
C ASN A 3 -6.84 -19.60 0.27
N GLU A 4 -7.29 -18.95 1.33
CA GLU A 4 -7.94 -17.66 1.23
C GLU A 4 -6.92 -16.71 0.62
N LEU A 5 -7.15 -16.33 -0.65
CA LEU A 5 -6.38 -15.30 -1.32
C LEU A 5 -6.79 -13.98 -0.68
N HIS A 6 -5.94 -13.46 0.20
CA HIS A 6 -6.10 -12.15 0.78
C HIS A 6 -5.54 -11.10 -0.17
N GLN A 7 -6.18 -9.94 -0.26
CA GLN A 7 -5.71 -8.87 -1.12
C GLN A 7 -5.05 -7.78 -0.27
N GLU A 8 -3.78 -7.50 -0.55
CA GLU A 8 -3.02 -6.43 0.09
C GLU A 8 -2.79 -5.29 -0.92
N PHE A 9 -2.75 -4.06 -0.41
CA PHE A 9 -2.53 -2.86 -1.19
C PHE A 9 -1.28 -2.16 -0.65
N HIS A 10 -0.21 -2.20 -1.43
CA HIS A 10 1.05 -1.58 -1.06
C HIS A 10 1.10 -0.18 -1.67
N LEU A 11 1.13 0.83 -0.81
CA LEU A 11 1.33 2.20 -1.23
C LEU A 11 2.80 2.56 -1.15
N THR A 12 3.38 3.05 -2.24
CA THR A 12 4.70 3.68 -2.22
C THR A 12 4.58 5.13 -2.69
N TYR A 13 5.09 6.06 -1.89
CA TYR A 13 4.96 7.50 -2.13
C TYR A 13 6.22 8.27 -1.75
N PHE A 14 6.40 9.45 -2.34
CA PHE A 14 7.41 10.41 -1.92
C PHE A 14 6.86 11.33 -0.83
N ASP A 15 7.43 11.25 0.36
CA ASP A 15 7.17 12.14 1.48
C ASP A 15 8.06 13.39 1.33
N ALA A 16 7.44 14.49 0.90
CA ALA A 16 8.12 15.77 0.69
C ALA A 16 8.55 16.45 2.00
N GLU A 17 7.92 16.12 3.14
CA GLU A 17 8.29 16.71 4.44
C GLU A 17 9.64 16.19 4.92
N CYS A 18 9.92 14.90 4.68
CA CYS A 18 11.20 14.29 5.04
C CYS A 18 12.14 14.02 3.85
N GLY A 19 11.67 14.22 2.62
CA GLY A 19 12.42 14.00 1.37
C GLY A 19 12.73 12.52 1.11
N ARG A 20 11.85 11.61 1.52
CA ARG A 20 12.08 10.15 1.45
C ARG A 20 10.94 9.44 0.76
N VAL A 21 11.27 8.31 0.13
CA VAL A 21 10.25 7.36 -0.31
C VAL A 21 9.83 6.50 0.89
N ARG A 22 8.52 6.35 1.10
CA ARG A 22 7.93 5.51 2.15
C ARG A 22 6.97 4.49 1.55
N THR A 23 6.78 3.39 2.26
CA THR A 23 5.85 2.33 1.88
C THR A 23 4.91 2.02 3.04
N GLU A 24 3.62 1.91 2.75
CA GLU A 24 2.56 1.55 3.71
C GLU A 24 1.71 0.42 3.10
N ILE A 25 1.18 -0.48 3.94
CA ILE A 25 0.40 -1.64 3.50
C ILE A 25 -1.02 -1.51 4.06
N PHE A 26 -2.01 -1.79 3.22
CA PHE A 26 -3.43 -1.76 3.57
C PHE A 26 -4.11 -3.06 3.15
N ASP A 27 -5.12 -3.49 3.89
CA ASP A 27 -5.94 -4.66 3.55
C ASP A 27 -7.17 -4.28 2.69
N ALA A 28 -7.41 -2.98 2.47
CA ALA A 28 -8.57 -2.47 1.78
C ALA A 28 -8.21 -1.37 0.75
N ALA A 29 -8.72 -1.53 -0.48
CA ALA A 29 -8.52 -0.56 -1.57
C ALA A 29 -8.99 0.85 -1.17
N ALA A 30 -10.14 0.96 -0.50
CA ALA A 30 -10.71 2.25 -0.13
C ALA A 30 -9.83 3.03 0.85
N GLU A 31 -9.16 2.34 1.78
CA GLU A 31 -8.24 2.96 2.72
C GLU A 31 -6.94 3.39 2.02
N ALA A 32 -6.42 2.53 1.15
CA ALA A 32 -5.26 2.79 0.32
C ALA A 32 -5.46 4.04 -0.57
N GLU A 33 -6.58 4.11 -1.28
CA GLU A 33 -6.94 5.25 -2.14
C GLU A 33 -7.17 6.54 -1.34
N TYR A 34 -7.83 6.43 -0.19
CA TYR A 34 -8.04 7.57 0.71
C TYR A 34 -6.71 8.15 1.21
N PHE A 35 -5.76 7.29 1.59
CA PHE A 35 -4.42 7.70 1.99
C PHE A 35 -3.63 8.31 0.81
N ALA A 36 -3.73 7.71 -0.38
CA ALA A 36 -3.07 8.20 -1.59
C ALA A 36 -3.43 9.67 -1.89
N GLY A 37 -4.71 10.01 -1.82
CA GLY A 37 -5.20 11.36 -2.06
C GLY A 37 -4.67 12.41 -1.06
N ARG A 38 -4.15 11.98 0.09
CA ARG A 38 -3.55 12.85 1.10
C ARG A 38 -2.03 12.94 1.01
N CYS A 39 -1.38 12.01 0.30
CA CYS A 39 0.08 11.97 0.16
C CYS A 39 0.60 12.95 -0.90
N ILE A 40 -0.19 13.24 -1.93
CA ILE A 40 0.19 14.19 -2.97
C ILE A 40 -0.14 15.60 -2.46
N THR A 41 0.84 16.27 -1.86
CA THR A 41 0.70 17.62 -1.31
C THR A 41 1.29 18.72 -2.20
N ASP A 42 2.10 18.35 -3.20
CA ASP A 42 2.75 19.26 -4.14
C ASP A 42 2.76 18.71 -5.59
N GLU A 43 3.20 19.53 -6.54
CA GLU A 43 3.22 19.20 -7.98
C GLU A 43 4.26 18.14 -8.38
N HIS A 44 5.20 17.82 -7.50
CA HIS A 44 6.23 16.80 -7.67
C HIS A 44 5.92 15.51 -6.90
N GLY A 45 4.91 15.54 -6.04
CA GLY A 45 4.43 14.42 -5.25
C GLY A 45 3.83 13.34 -6.14
N TRP A 46 4.13 12.09 -5.78
CA TRP A 46 3.58 10.93 -6.45
C TRP A 46 3.30 9.83 -5.43
N VAL A 47 2.34 8.98 -5.78
CA VAL A 47 1.97 7.78 -5.05
C VAL A 47 1.63 6.69 -6.06
N THR A 48 2.03 5.47 -5.72
CA THR A 48 1.72 4.25 -6.46
C THR A 48 0.97 3.32 -5.52
N ILE A 49 -0.05 2.63 -6.04
CA ILE A 49 -0.84 1.64 -5.31
C ILE A 49 -0.70 0.32 -6.07
N ASP A 50 -0.06 -0.66 -5.45
CA ASP A 50 0.07 -2.01 -5.99
C ASP A 50 -0.93 -2.93 -5.29
N ALA A 51 -1.87 -3.50 -6.04
CA ALA A 51 -2.82 -4.48 -5.54
C ALA A 51 -2.25 -5.90 -5.70
N LEU A 52 -1.95 -6.55 -4.58
CA LEU A 52 -1.27 -7.83 -4.52
C LEU A 52 -2.22 -8.92 -4.00
N ALA A 53 -2.30 -10.05 -4.70
CA ALA A 53 -2.94 -11.24 -4.17
C ALA A 53 -1.91 -12.01 -3.34
N VAL A 54 -2.14 -12.08 -2.03
CA VAL A 54 -1.26 -12.71 -1.06
C VAL A 54 -1.88 -14.02 -0.61
N GLN A 55 -1.14 -15.11 -0.79
CA GLN A 55 -1.48 -16.36 -0.12
C GLN A 55 -0.96 -16.26 1.30
N GLN A 56 -1.86 -16.38 2.29
CA GLN A 56 -1.44 -16.65 3.66
C GLN A 56 -0.86 -18.07 3.70
N ASP A 57 0.41 -18.20 3.32
CA ASP A 57 1.17 -19.38 3.67
C ASP A 57 1.26 -19.37 5.19
N GLN A 58 0.58 -20.31 5.86
CA GLN A 58 0.82 -20.57 7.26
C GLN A 58 2.26 -21.07 7.37
N LEU A 59 3.22 -20.14 7.47
CA LEU A 59 4.53 -20.41 8.03
C LEU A 59 4.32 -20.66 9.53
N ALA A 60 3.78 -21.85 9.84
CA ALA A 60 3.82 -22.44 11.16
C ALA A 60 5.30 -22.72 11.48
N ALA A 61 5.85 -21.95 12.43
CA ALA A 61 7.10 -22.27 13.10
C ALA A 61 6.84 -23.21 14.28
#